data_AF-K7ADA5-F1
#
_entry.id   AF-K7ADA5-F1
#
_cell.length_a   1.000
_cell.length_b   1.000
_cell.length_c   1.000
_cell.angle_alpha   90.00
_cell.angle_beta   90.00
_cell.angle_gamma   90.00
#
_symmetry.space_group_name_H-M   'P 1'
#
loop_
_entity.id
_entity.type
_entity.pdbx_description
1 polymer ?
#
loop_
_entity_poly.entity_id
_entity_poly.type
_entity_poly.pdbx_seq_one_letter_code
_entity_poly.pdbx_strand_id
1 'polypeptide(L)'
;MSKFRNLLKTTLTPIALCLTLVIAAPALAKKSHHQKHEDMRQILSELSLTNTQKQDIRQTLKQNREGRGLFSSDVKSLKQELRNLIQSSEWDHAAAESVITKRRTLMQAKALERATNKNQVWNLLTDSQQEEFVVLFDALKAQPKSVAGWKEGKRKGKKLKRLDLSEAQLTAINIIKNESDATGKKIKVRLQVYKQAEQLLVQRADFDADALLALDNEYKADFLTIAILKAKTQHDIWNQLTTEQQARAAEKIKDKRSKYEKKGKKHQELSSI
;
A
#
# COMPACT_ATOMS: atom_id res chain seq x y z
N MET A 1 29.54 22.43 60.09
CA MET A 1 29.07 21.04 59.99
C MET A 1 29.30 20.53 58.57
N SER A 2 29.89 19.33 58.46
CA SER A 2 30.05 18.43 57.29
C SER A 2 30.61 19.02 55.97
N LYS A 3 31.89 18.85 55.61
CA LYS A 3 32.68 17.64 55.25
C LYS A 3 32.38 17.03 53.87
N PHE A 4 33.39 17.19 53.00
CA PHE A 4 34.02 16.22 52.08
C PHE A 4 33.30 15.68 50.82
N ARG A 5 33.91 16.07 49.70
CA ARG A 5 34.19 15.33 48.45
C ARG A 5 33.98 13.81 48.49
N ASN A 6 33.45 13.21 47.40
CA ASN A 6 34.24 12.32 46.53
C ASN A 6 33.45 11.80 45.32
N LEU A 7 34.11 11.88 44.16
CA LEU A 7 33.87 11.09 42.95
C LEU A 7 33.97 9.59 43.26
N LEU A 8 33.03 8.80 42.75
CA LEU A 8 33.28 7.38 42.45
C LEU A 8 32.69 7.04 41.08
N LYS A 9 33.61 7.01 40.11
CA LYS A 9 33.48 6.21 38.89
C LYS A 9 33.68 4.75 39.31
N THR A 10 32.70 3.88 39.07
CA THR A 10 32.89 2.44 39.21
C THR A 10 32.57 1.76 37.90
N THR A 11 33.64 1.42 37.19
CA THR A 11 33.73 0.43 36.12
C THR A 11 33.42 -0.96 36.69
N LEU A 12 32.42 -1.66 36.15
CA LEU A 12 32.24 -3.10 36.38
C LEU A 12 32.60 -3.87 35.10
N THR A 13 33.54 -4.78 35.26
CA THR A 13 34.09 -5.70 34.27
C THR A 13 33.09 -6.79 33.85
N PRO A 14 33.27 -7.42 32.67
CA PRO A 14 32.26 -8.27 32.05
C PRO A 14 32.28 -9.70 32.59
N ILE A 15 31.09 -10.22 32.90
CA ILE A 15 30.87 -11.64 33.16
C ILE A 15 30.76 -12.35 31.80
N ALA A 16 31.73 -13.21 31.52
CA ALA A 16 31.70 -14.13 30.39
C ALA A 16 30.58 -15.16 30.60
N LEU A 17 29.53 -15.08 29.79
CA LEU A 17 28.46 -16.06 29.75
C LEU A 17 28.49 -16.74 28.36
N CYS A 18 29.11 -17.92 28.32
CA CYS A 18 29.12 -18.79 27.15
C CYS A 18 27.69 -19.30 26.87
N LEU A 19 27.04 -18.71 25.86
CA LEU A 19 25.85 -19.26 25.21
C LEU A 19 26.28 -19.88 23.89
N THR A 20 26.27 -21.22 23.84
CA THR A 20 26.44 -22.00 22.62
C THR A 20 25.23 -21.77 21.70
N LEU A 21 25.40 -20.90 20.72
CA LEU A 21 24.39 -20.64 19.70
C LEU A 21 24.43 -21.77 18.66
N VAL A 22 23.46 -22.69 18.72
CA VAL A 22 23.20 -23.64 17.63
C VAL A 22 22.77 -22.85 16.40
N ILE A 23 23.60 -22.82 15.36
CA ILE A 23 23.25 -22.22 14.07
C ILE A 23 22.34 -23.20 13.34
N ALA A 24 21.03 -23.06 13.52
CA ALA A 24 20.08 -23.58 12.55
C ALA A 24 20.26 -22.79 11.25
N ALA A 25 20.64 -23.47 10.16
CA ALA A 25 20.68 -22.87 8.84
C ALA A 25 19.30 -22.25 8.54
N PRO A 26 19.22 -20.98 8.09
CA PRO A 26 17.95 -20.41 7.69
C PRO A 26 17.45 -21.22 6.49
N ALA A 27 16.38 -21.99 6.68
CA ALA A 27 15.62 -22.52 5.58
C ALA A 27 15.19 -21.33 4.72
N LEU A 28 15.81 -21.16 3.55
CA LEU A 28 15.42 -20.16 2.56
C LEU A 28 14.02 -20.54 2.07
N ALA A 29 13.01 -20.02 2.76
CA ALA A 29 11.62 -20.11 2.33
C ALA A 29 11.52 -19.51 0.93
N LYS A 30 11.18 -20.36 -0.04
CA LYS A 30 10.98 -20.01 -1.45
C LYS A 30 10.02 -18.80 -1.52
N LYS A 31 10.51 -17.66 -2.03
CA LYS A 31 9.76 -16.39 -2.15
C LYS A 31 8.38 -16.69 -2.75
N SER A 32 7.33 -16.62 -1.94
CA SER A 32 5.97 -16.81 -2.42
C SER A 32 5.58 -15.64 -3.33
N HIS A 33 4.87 -15.95 -4.42
CA HIS A 33 4.52 -15.03 -5.53
C HIS A 33 3.58 -13.85 -5.17
N HIS A 34 3.54 -13.38 -3.91
CA HIS A 34 2.68 -12.28 -3.46
C HIS A 34 3.40 -11.04 -2.89
N GLN A 35 4.73 -10.96 -2.97
CA GLN A 35 5.48 -9.76 -2.61
C GLN A 35 5.69 -8.85 -3.82
N LYS A 36 4.75 -7.94 -4.11
CA LYS A 36 4.93 -6.89 -5.13
C LYS A 36 4.61 -5.48 -4.64
N HIS A 37 4.77 -5.23 -3.33
CA HIS A 37 4.58 -3.89 -2.76
C HIS A 37 5.53 -3.66 -1.59
N GLU A 38 6.83 -3.84 -1.81
CA GLU A 38 7.82 -3.54 -0.79
C GLU A 38 9.10 -3.01 -1.43
N ASP A 39 8.92 -1.98 -2.26
CA ASP A 39 9.98 -1.23 -2.95
C ASP A 39 11.11 -0.87 -1.97
N MET A 40 10.76 -0.42 -0.77
CA MET A 40 11.72 -0.15 0.32
C MET A 40 12.48 -1.39 0.78
N ARG A 41 11.83 -2.54 1.03
CA ARG A 41 12.55 -3.75 1.47
C ARG A 41 13.46 -4.32 0.38
N GLN A 42 13.06 -4.18 -0.88
CA GLN A 42 13.89 -4.60 -2.00
C GLN A 42 15.18 -3.78 -2.03
N ILE A 43 15.07 -2.45 -1.96
CA ILE A 43 16.24 -1.56 -2.00
C ILE A 43 17.13 -1.75 -0.78
N LEU A 44 16.55 -1.84 0.42
CA LEU A 44 17.33 -2.11 1.64
C LEU A 44 18.11 -3.43 1.60
N SER A 45 17.65 -4.41 0.80
CA SER A 45 18.39 -5.67 0.61
C SER A 45 19.56 -5.56 -0.37
N GLU A 46 19.58 -4.51 -1.19
CA GLU A 46 20.64 -4.20 -2.14
C GLU A 46 21.72 -3.29 -1.50
N LEU A 47 21.35 -2.51 -0.46
CA LEU A 47 22.28 -1.66 0.28
C LEU A 47 23.27 -2.44 1.16
N SER A 48 24.46 -1.85 1.31
CA SER A 48 25.53 -2.32 2.20
C SER A 48 25.26 -1.98 3.68
N LEU A 49 24.24 -2.60 4.28
CA LEU A 49 23.84 -2.35 5.67
C LEU A 49 24.69 -3.11 6.71
N THR A 50 25.06 -2.44 7.80
CA THR A 50 25.70 -3.07 8.96
C THR A 50 24.76 -4.05 9.68
N ASN A 51 25.31 -4.94 10.50
CA ASN A 51 24.49 -5.88 11.28
C ASN A 51 23.55 -5.16 12.25
N THR A 52 24.01 -4.07 12.87
CA THR A 52 23.20 -3.21 13.75
C THR A 52 22.06 -2.56 12.97
N GLN A 53 22.34 -1.91 11.84
CA GLN A 53 21.29 -1.31 10.99
C GLN A 53 20.25 -2.36 10.55
N LYS A 54 20.69 -3.56 10.15
CA LYS A 54 19.79 -4.66 9.78
C LYS A 54 18.90 -5.12 10.93
N GLN A 55 19.39 -5.09 12.16
CA GLN A 55 18.62 -5.44 13.35
C GLN A 55 17.60 -4.34 13.66
N ASP A 56 18.02 -3.08 13.65
CA ASP A 56 17.17 -1.93 13.96
C ASP A 56 16.03 -1.79 12.94
N ILE A 57 16.35 -1.87 11.64
CA ILE A 57 15.35 -1.86 10.56
C ILE A 57 14.34 -3.00 10.74
N ARG A 58 14.80 -4.21 11.09
CA ARG A 58 13.89 -5.35 11.34
C ARG A 58 12.95 -5.06 12.51
N GLN A 59 13.48 -4.48 13.59
CA GLN A 59 12.70 -4.15 14.78
C GLN A 59 11.65 -3.08 14.47
N THR A 60 12.04 -1.98 13.81
CA THR A 60 11.11 -0.94 13.34
C THR A 60 10.01 -1.53 12.46
N LEU A 61 10.36 -2.36 11.46
CA LEU A 61 9.37 -2.98 10.58
C LEU A 61 8.44 -3.99 11.30
N LYS A 62 8.89 -4.59 12.41
CA LYS A 62 8.09 -5.50 13.23
C LYS A 62 7.06 -4.74 14.06
N GLN A 63 7.49 -3.70 14.79
CA GLN A 63 6.59 -2.82 15.56
C GLN A 63 5.49 -2.24 14.65
N ASN A 64 5.88 -1.82 13.45
CA ASN A 64 4.96 -1.31 12.42
C ASN A 64 4.04 -2.37 11.79
N ARG A 65 4.31 -3.65 12.00
CA ARG A 65 3.38 -4.72 11.57
C ARG A 65 2.27 -4.92 12.59
N GLU A 66 2.56 -4.78 13.86
CA GLU A 66 1.62 -5.01 14.96
C GLU A 66 0.49 -3.96 14.95
N GLY A 67 0.79 -2.70 14.54
CA GLY A 67 -0.22 -1.63 14.35
C GLY A 67 -1.11 -1.74 13.09
N ARG A 68 -0.72 -2.53 12.07
CA ARG A 68 -1.41 -2.49 10.75
C ARG A 68 -2.81 -3.10 10.72
N GLY A 69 -3.15 -3.91 11.72
CA GLY A 69 -4.45 -4.61 11.80
C GLY A 69 -5.63 -3.69 12.15
N LEU A 70 -5.35 -2.58 12.83
CA LEU A 70 -6.34 -1.70 13.48
C LEU A 70 -7.45 -1.21 12.53
N PHE A 71 -7.13 -0.97 11.26
CA PHE A 71 -8.07 -0.37 10.30
C PHE A 71 -8.59 -1.34 9.23
N SER A 72 -8.33 -2.65 9.37
CA SER A 72 -8.60 -3.62 8.29
C SER A 72 -10.10 -3.87 8.09
N SER A 73 -10.87 -3.96 9.18
CA SER A 73 -12.32 -4.13 9.18
C SER A 73 -13.03 -2.96 8.50
N ASP A 74 -12.66 -1.74 8.87
CA ASP A 74 -13.34 -0.51 8.43
C ASP A 74 -13.11 -0.29 6.94
N VAL A 75 -11.88 -0.52 6.47
CA VAL A 75 -11.58 -0.52 5.02
C VAL A 75 -12.42 -1.55 4.28
N LYS A 76 -12.58 -2.76 4.84
CA LYS A 76 -13.37 -3.82 4.22
C LYS A 76 -14.84 -3.41 4.13
N SER A 77 -15.39 -2.83 5.20
CA SER A 77 -16.76 -2.33 5.28
C SER A 77 -17.02 -1.21 4.26
N LEU A 78 -16.22 -0.13 4.29
CA LEU A 78 -16.34 0.99 3.35
C LEU A 78 -16.18 0.57 1.89
N LYS A 79 -15.32 -0.42 1.62
CA LYS A 79 -15.17 -1.00 0.27
C LYS A 79 -16.39 -1.82 -0.16
N GLN A 80 -17.13 -2.39 0.78
CA GLN A 80 -18.38 -3.09 0.50
C GLN A 80 -19.51 -2.08 0.28
N GLU A 81 -19.61 -1.05 1.12
CA GLU A 81 -20.59 0.03 0.97
C GLU A 81 -20.44 0.74 -0.39
N LEU A 82 -19.23 1.17 -0.74
CA LEU A 82 -18.97 1.78 -2.06
C LEU A 82 -19.29 0.82 -3.22
N ARG A 83 -19.11 -0.50 -3.02
CA ARG A 83 -19.48 -1.48 -4.05
C ARG A 83 -20.98 -1.55 -4.23
N ASN A 84 -21.75 -1.52 -3.14
CA ASN A 84 -23.21 -1.54 -3.21
C ASN A 84 -23.72 -0.31 -3.96
N LEU A 85 -23.17 0.87 -3.68
CA LEU A 85 -23.47 2.12 -4.42
C LEU A 85 -23.07 2.07 -5.90
N ILE A 86 -21.98 1.37 -6.24
CA ILE A 86 -21.59 1.18 -7.64
C ILE A 86 -22.57 0.25 -8.36
N GLN A 87 -23.15 -0.72 -7.65
CA GLN A 87 -24.01 -1.76 -8.21
C GLN A 87 -25.51 -1.44 -8.14
N SER A 88 -25.89 -0.30 -7.56
CA SER A 88 -27.27 0.19 -7.58
C SER A 88 -27.70 0.57 -9.01
N SER A 89 -29.00 0.60 -9.24
CA SER A 89 -29.59 1.08 -10.48
C SER A 89 -29.34 2.57 -10.71
N GLU A 90 -29.36 3.35 -9.64
CA GLU A 90 -29.19 4.81 -9.67
C GLU A 90 -27.88 5.24 -9.02
N TRP A 91 -27.28 6.30 -9.55
CA TRP A 91 -26.06 6.89 -9.01
C TRP A 91 -26.40 7.91 -7.92
N ASP A 92 -26.15 7.53 -6.66
CA ASP A 92 -26.17 8.47 -5.54
C ASP A 92 -24.77 9.10 -5.37
N HIS A 93 -24.61 10.31 -5.90
CA HIS A 93 -23.36 11.06 -5.81
C HIS A 93 -22.99 11.38 -4.35
N ALA A 94 -23.96 11.82 -3.55
CA ALA A 94 -23.72 12.26 -2.17
C ALA A 94 -23.31 11.09 -1.27
N ALA A 95 -23.98 9.94 -1.39
CA ALA A 95 -23.60 8.74 -0.67
C ALA A 95 -22.21 8.25 -1.10
N ALA A 96 -21.90 8.26 -2.40
CA ALA A 96 -20.59 7.85 -2.89
C ALA A 96 -19.47 8.76 -2.38
N GLU A 97 -19.68 10.08 -2.41
CA GLU A 97 -18.74 11.07 -1.87
C GLU A 97 -18.51 10.87 -0.36
N SER A 98 -19.57 10.62 0.41
CA SER A 98 -19.48 10.36 1.85
C SER A 98 -18.60 9.13 2.15
N VAL A 99 -18.86 7.99 1.50
CA VAL A 99 -18.08 6.75 1.70
C VAL A 99 -16.62 6.92 1.27
N ILE A 100 -16.39 7.60 0.16
CA ILE A 100 -15.04 7.89 -0.33
C ILE A 100 -14.30 8.81 0.64
N THR A 101 -14.96 9.81 1.22
CA THR A 101 -14.39 10.74 2.20
C THR A 101 -14.02 10.03 3.50
N LYS A 102 -14.91 9.20 4.04
CA LYS A 102 -14.63 8.35 5.21
C LYS A 102 -13.39 7.48 4.96
N ARG A 103 -13.35 6.82 3.79
CA ARG A 103 -12.22 5.99 3.39
C ARG A 103 -10.93 6.81 3.23
N ARG A 104 -11.00 8.03 2.71
CA ARG A 104 -9.82 8.90 2.54
C ARG A 104 -9.23 9.29 3.88
N THR A 105 -10.06 9.68 4.84
CA THR A 105 -9.64 10.02 6.21
C THR A 105 -8.92 8.83 6.86
N LEU A 106 -9.49 7.63 6.74
CA LEU A 106 -8.85 6.40 7.21
C LEU A 106 -7.52 6.13 6.48
N MET A 107 -7.44 6.37 5.18
CA MET A 107 -6.20 6.18 4.43
C MET A 107 -5.14 7.25 4.75
N GLN A 108 -5.53 8.46 5.12
CA GLN A 108 -4.64 9.55 5.54
C GLN A 108 -3.94 9.18 6.86
N ALA A 109 -4.70 8.74 7.88
CA ALA A 109 -4.11 8.26 9.13
C ALA A 109 -3.08 7.13 8.89
N LYS A 110 -3.41 6.19 7.99
CA LYS A 110 -2.49 5.11 7.59
C LYS A 110 -1.31 5.59 6.74
N ALA A 111 -1.48 6.67 5.97
CA ALA A 111 -0.40 7.25 5.18
C ALA A 111 0.61 7.91 6.10
N LEU A 112 0.14 8.65 7.12
CA LEU A 112 0.99 9.24 8.15
C LEU A 112 1.80 8.16 8.88
N GLU A 113 1.14 7.11 9.39
CA GLU A 113 1.84 5.98 10.02
C GLU A 113 2.93 5.40 9.09
N ARG A 114 2.60 5.17 7.81
CA ARG A 114 3.58 4.66 6.83
C ARG A 114 4.72 5.64 6.57
N ALA A 115 4.44 6.94 6.54
CA ALA A 115 5.43 7.98 6.31
C ALA A 115 6.41 8.05 7.47
N THR A 116 5.92 8.08 8.70
CA THR A 116 6.73 7.99 9.93
C THR A 116 7.64 6.76 9.90
N ASN A 117 7.08 5.61 9.54
CA ASN A 117 7.83 4.35 9.50
C ASN A 117 8.94 4.35 8.44
N LYS A 118 8.66 4.94 7.28
CA LYS A 118 9.65 5.08 6.23
C LYS A 118 10.76 6.04 6.64
N ASN A 119 10.41 7.14 7.30
CA ASN A 119 11.37 8.12 7.78
C ASN A 119 12.29 7.54 8.87
N GLN A 120 11.74 6.79 9.83
CA GLN A 120 12.54 6.09 10.85
C GLN A 120 13.58 5.16 10.20
N VAL A 121 13.18 4.42 9.16
CA VAL A 121 14.11 3.55 8.41
C VAL A 121 15.13 4.37 7.63
N TRP A 122 14.72 5.49 7.04
CA TRP A 122 15.60 6.40 6.30
C TRP A 122 16.71 6.97 7.20
N ASN A 123 16.36 7.40 8.41
CA ASN A 123 17.31 7.96 9.38
C ASN A 123 18.26 6.93 10.01
N LEU A 124 18.06 5.63 9.78
CA LEU A 124 19.03 4.59 10.14
C LEU A 124 20.13 4.41 9.08
N LEU A 125 19.94 4.97 7.87
CA LEU A 125 20.91 4.91 6.79
C LEU A 125 21.92 6.06 6.92
N THR A 126 23.17 5.80 6.55
CA THR A 126 24.18 6.86 6.40
C THR A 126 23.89 7.70 5.16
N ASP A 127 24.45 8.90 5.07
CA ASP A 127 24.27 9.81 3.93
C ASP A 127 24.60 9.13 2.59
N SER A 128 25.71 8.38 2.53
CA SER A 128 26.09 7.63 1.33
C SER A 128 25.09 6.51 0.99
N GLN A 129 24.51 5.82 1.99
CA GLN A 129 23.48 4.81 1.77
C GLN A 129 22.14 5.43 1.35
N GLN A 130 21.84 6.65 1.82
CA GLN A 130 20.65 7.41 1.42
C GLN A 130 20.71 7.81 -0.06
N GLU A 131 21.88 8.26 -0.53
CA GLU A 131 22.11 8.55 -1.95
C GLU A 131 21.94 7.29 -2.82
N GLU A 132 22.57 6.17 -2.42
CA GLU A 132 22.43 4.88 -3.11
C GLU A 132 20.96 4.41 -3.12
N PHE A 133 20.24 4.60 -2.01
CA PHE A 133 18.82 4.28 -1.93
C PHE A 133 18.00 5.04 -2.97
N VAL A 134 18.23 6.35 -3.13
CA VAL A 134 17.50 7.18 -4.09
C VAL A 134 17.76 6.72 -5.52
N VAL A 135 19.01 6.43 -5.87
CA VAL A 135 19.39 5.91 -7.19
C VAL A 135 18.68 4.58 -7.48
N LEU A 136 18.73 3.63 -6.54
CA LEU A 136 18.07 2.33 -6.69
C LEU A 136 16.54 2.48 -6.75
N PHE A 137 15.97 3.40 -5.99
CA PHE A 137 14.54 3.68 -6.00
C PHE A 137 14.06 4.26 -7.32
N ASP A 138 14.80 5.22 -7.88
CA ASP A 138 14.49 5.82 -9.18
C ASP A 138 14.72 4.81 -10.32
N ALA A 139 15.76 3.98 -10.24
CA ALA A 139 15.96 2.87 -11.15
C ALA A 139 14.79 1.87 -11.08
N LEU A 140 14.31 1.51 -9.88
CA LEU A 140 13.16 0.62 -9.69
C LEU A 140 11.86 1.24 -10.24
N LYS A 141 11.68 2.55 -10.11
CA LYS A 141 10.55 3.29 -10.71
C LYS A 141 10.63 3.35 -12.24
N ALA A 142 11.83 3.53 -12.77
CA ALA A 142 12.10 3.61 -14.21
C ALA A 142 12.07 2.24 -14.89
N GLN A 143 12.36 1.17 -14.14
CA GLN A 143 12.23 -0.19 -14.66
C GLN A 143 10.82 -0.38 -15.22
N PRO A 144 10.69 -0.82 -16.48
CA PRO A 144 9.40 -1.16 -17.02
C PRO A 144 8.85 -2.27 -16.12
N LYS A 145 7.78 -1.98 -15.37
CA LYS A 145 7.08 -2.99 -14.57
C LYS A 145 6.92 -4.20 -15.47
N SER A 146 7.67 -5.26 -15.16
CA SER A 146 7.95 -6.34 -16.12
C SER A 146 6.72 -6.70 -16.92
N VAL A 147 6.89 -6.94 -18.21
CA VAL A 147 5.82 -7.22 -19.19
C VAL A 147 4.88 -8.38 -18.75
N ALA A 148 5.23 -9.11 -17.68
CA ALA A 148 4.32 -9.95 -16.88
C ALA A 148 3.06 -9.22 -16.33
N GLY A 149 3.11 -7.89 -16.15
CA GLY A 149 1.99 -7.01 -15.82
C GLY A 149 1.27 -6.42 -17.04
N TRP A 150 1.98 -6.25 -18.17
CA TRP A 150 1.44 -5.73 -19.44
C TRP A 150 0.56 -6.70 -20.24
N LYS A 151 0.07 -7.76 -19.59
CA LYS A 151 -1.26 -8.29 -19.96
C LYS A 151 -2.37 -7.44 -19.36
N GLU A 152 -2.20 -6.15 -19.06
CA GLU A 152 -3.27 -5.33 -18.49
C GLU A 152 -4.35 -4.99 -19.55
N GLY A 153 -3.97 -4.86 -20.82
CA GLY A 153 -4.92 -4.86 -21.94
C GLY A 153 -5.59 -6.23 -22.16
N LYS A 154 -4.80 -7.32 -22.18
CA LYS A 154 -5.31 -8.68 -22.42
C LYS A 154 -6.08 -9.30 -21.24
N ARG A 155 -5.86 -8.87 -19.98
CA ARG A 155 -6.57 -9.38 -18.78
C ARG A 155 -7.82 -8.58 -18.42
N LYS A 156 -7.87 -7.26 -18.69
CA LYS A 156 -9.11 -6.50 -18.49
C LYS A 156 -10.14 -6.82 -19.58
N GLY A 157 -9.69 -7.07 -20.80
CA GLY A 157 -10.51 -7.71 -21.84
C GLY A 157 -11.04 -9.07 -21.40
N LYS A 158 -10.25 -9.90 -20.70
CA LYS A 158 -10.70 -11.24 -20.22
C LYS A 158 -11.74 -11.24 -19.10
N LYS A 159 -12.04 -10.14 -18.40
CA LYS A 159 -13.18 -10.12 -17.44
C LYS A 159 -14.49 -9.87 -18.16
N LEU A 160 -14.47 -8.92 -19.10
CA LEU A 160 -15.60 -8.55 -19.94
C LEU A 160 -15.90 -9.66 -20.97
N LYS A 161 -14.87 -10.25 -21.60
CA LYS A 161 -14.97 -11.46 -22.44
C LYS A 161 -15.44 -12.74 -21.71
N ARG A 162 -15.67 -12.70 -20.38
CA ARG A 162 -16.21 -13.82 -19.59
C ARG A 162 -17.66 -13.58 -19.15
N LEU A 163 -18.23 -12.47 -19.59
CA LEU A 163 -19.64 -12.11 -19.43
C LEU A 163 -20.36 -12.12 -20.79
N ASP A 164 -19.67 -12.57 -21.86
CA ASP A 164 -20.21 -12.67 -23.21
C ASP A 164 -20.91 -11.37 -23.64
N LEU A 165 -20.18 -10.25 -23.51
CA LEU A 165 -20.71 -8.94 -23.84
C LEU A 165 -20.95 -8.82 -25.35
N SER A 166 -22.06 -8.17 -25.71
CA SER A 166 -22.33 -7.81 -27.09
C SER A 166 -21.32 -6.78 -27.61
N GLU A 167 -21.20 -6.69 -28.93
CA GLU A 167 -20.37 -5.67 -29.57
C GLU A 167 -20.80 -4.26 -29.18
N ALA A 168 -22.12 -4.02 -29.11
CA ALA A 168 -22.69 -2.75 -28.65
C ALA A 168 -22.26 -2.42 -27.20
N GLN A 169 -22.32 -3.38 -26.28
CA GLN A 169 -21.88 -3.20 -24.89
C GLN A 169 -20.38 -2.88 -24.81
N LEU A 170 -19.55 -3.58 -25.59
CA LEU A 170 -18.10 -3.33 -25.64
C LEU A 170 -17.79 -1.92 -26.13
N THR A 171 -18.49 -1.46 -27.17
CA THR A 171 -18.36 -0.10 -27.70
C THR A 171 -18.73 0.95 -26.66
N ALA A 172 -19.91 0.82 -26.03
CA ALA A 172 -20.34 1.73 -24.97
C ALA A 172 -19.33 1.79 -23.79
N ILE A 173 -18.86 0.63 -23.34
CA ILE A 173 -17.88 0.53 -22.25
C ILE A 173 -16.54 1.19 -22.62
N ASN A 174 -16.10 1.09 -23.88
CA ASN A 174 -14.87 1.73 -24.32
C ASN A 174 -15.01 3.25 -24.37
N ILE A 175 -16.15 3.77 -24.80
CA ILE A 175 -16.45 5.22 -24.76
C ILE A 175 -16.35 5.74 -23.34
N ILE A 176 -17.07 5.14 -22.39
CA ILE A 176 -17.07 5.51 -20.96
C ILE A 176 -15.64 5.54 -20.39
N LYS A 177 -14.82 4.55 -20.73
CA LYS A 177 -13.43 4.48 -20.27
C LYS A 177 -12.56 5.57 -20.87
N ASN A 178 -12.68 5.82 -22.17
CA ASN A 178 -11.88 6.82 -22.86
C ASN A 178 -12.18 8.22 -22.33
N GLU A 179 -13.46 8.53 -22.09
CA GLU A 179 -13.90 9.77 -21.45
C GLU A 179 -13.34 9.90 -20.03
N SER A 180 -13.49 8.85 -19.21
CA SER A 180 -12.94 8.81 -17.85
C SER A 180 -11.42 8.99 -17.83
N ASP A 181 -10.71 8.35 -18.75
CA ASP A 181 -9.26 8.49 -18.86
C ASP A 181 -8.85 9.89 -19.32
N ALA A 182 -9.57 10.50 -20.25
CA ALA A 182 -9.35 11.89 -20.67
C ALA A 182 -9.54 12.86 -19.49
N THR A 183 -10.66 12.75 -18.78
CA THR A 183 -10.98 13.58 -17.61
C THR A 183 -9.96 13.39 -16.48
N GLY A 184 -9.55 12.15 -16.22
CA GLY A 184 -8.64 11.82 -15.13
C GLY A 184 -7.16 12.15 -15.38
N LYS A 185 -6.74 12.42 -16.63
CA LYS A 185 -5.31 12.64 -16.98
C LYS A 185 -4.69 13.79 -16.19
N LYS A 186 -5.35 14.95 -16.15
CA LYS A 186 -4.84 16.14 -15.44
C LYS A 186 -4.64 15.87 -13.95
N ILE A 187 -5.63 15.24 -13.31
CA ILE A 187 -5.57 14.88 -11.89
C ILE A 187 -4.46 13.84 -11.64
N LYS A 188 -4.29 12.86 -12.53
CA LYS A 188 -3.19 11.87 -12.42
C LYS A 188 -1.82 12.55 -12.41
N VAL A 189 -1.60 13.60 -13.21
CA VAL A 189 -0.34 14.38 -13.21
C VAL A 189 -0.17 15.13 -11.90
N ARG A 190 -1.20 15.81 -11.39
CA ARG A 190 -1.14 16.44 -10.06
C ARG A 190 -0.80 15.45 -8.95
N LEU A 191 -1.42 14.27 -8.98
CA LEU A 191 -1.13 13.21 -8.00
C LEU A 191 0.26 12.57 -8.16
N GLN A 192 0.96 12.76 -9.29
CA GLN A 192 2.37 12.40 -9.41
C GLN A 192 3.24 13.43 -8.68
N VAL A 193 2.93 14.72 -8.80
CA VAL A 193 3.60 15.79 -8.04
C VAL A 193 3.43 15.60 -6.54
N TYR A 194 2.20 15.33 -6.08
CA TYR A 194 1.93 14.96 -4.68
C TYR A 194 2.85 13.83 -4.18
N LYS A 195 3.03 12.76 -4.97
CA LYS A 195 3.87 11.62 -4.56
C LYS A 195 5.35 11.96 -4.47
N GLN A 196 5.82 12.87 -5.32
CA GLN A 196 7.20 13.36 -5.25
C GLN A 196 7.38 14.23 -4.00
N ALA A 197 6.45 15.14 -3.73
CA ALA A 197 6.46 15.95 -2.52
C ALA A 197 6.38 15.11 -1.23
N GLU A 198 5.47 14.13 -1.18
CA GLU A 198 5.36 13.17 -0.07
C GLU A 198 6.68 12.43 0.16
N GLN A 199 7.32 11.97 -0.90
CA GLN A 199 8.61 11.28 -0.81
C GLN A 199 9.70 12.19 -0.24
N LEU A 200 9.80 13.43 -0.72
CA LEU A 200 10.78 14.40 -0.23
C LEU A 200 10.58 14.70 1.26
N LEU A 201 9.32 14.85 1.72
CA LEU A 201 9.02 15.04 3.14
C LEU A 201 9.44 13.84 3.98
N VAL A 202 9.19 12.62 3.50
CA VAL A 202 9.56 11.38 4.19
C VAL A 202 11.08 11.19 4.29
N GLN A 203 11.84 11.72 3.34
CA GLN A 203 13.31 11.60 3.26
C GLN A 203 14.05 12.76 3.97
N ARG A 204 13.36 13.61 4.73
CA ARG A 204 14.01 14.64 5.57
C ARG A 204 14.56 14.00 6.85
N ALA A 205 15.70 14.50 7.33
CA ALA A 205 16.23 14.09 8.63
C ALA A 205 15.21 14.37 9.75
N ASP A 206 14.66 15.59 9.76
CA ASP A 206 13.59 15.99 10.67
C ASP A 206 12.22 15.74 10.02
N PHE A 207 11.52 14.71 10.50
CA PHE A 207 10.19 14.37 10.01
C PHE A 207 9.14 15.37 10.46
N ASP A 208 8.55 16.08 9.50
CA ASP A 208 7.48 17.02 9.74
C ASP A 208 6.12 16.38 9.39
N ALA A 209 5.45 15.87 10.43
CA ALA A 209 4.13 15.29 10.32
C ALA A 209 3.07 16.32 9.87
N ASP A 210 3.21 17.57 10.30
CA ASP A 210 2.26 18.64 10.00
C ASP A 210 2.38 19.09 8.54
N ALA A 211 3.60 19.17 8.00
CA ALA A 211 3.83 19.42 6.58
C ALA A 211 3.23 18.32 5.70
N LEU A 212 3.32 17.05 6.13
CA LEU A 212 2.69 15.95 5.41
C LEU A 212 1.15 16.04 5.45
N LEU A 213 0.58 16.38 6.61
CA LEU A 213 -0.86 16.60 6.75
C LEU A 213 -1.35 17.79 5.91
N ALA A 214 -0.57 18.88 5.86
CA ALA A 214 -0.84 20.04 5.01
C ALA A 214 -0.84 19.66 3.53
N LEU A 215 0.17 18.91 3.06
CA LEU A 215 0.24 18.38 1.70
C LEU A 215 -0.97 17.48 1.38
N ASP A 216 -1.35 16.59 2.30
CA ASP A 216 -2.52 15.73 2.14
C ASP A 216 -3.82 16.53 2.00
N ASN A 217 -3.96 17.62 2.76
CA ASN A 217 -5.12 18.51 2.72
C ASN A 217 -5.18 19.31 1.43
N GLU A 218 -4.05 19.82 0.92
CA GLU A 218 -3.95 20.52 -0.37
C GLU A 218 -4.47 19.65 -1.53
N TYR A 219 -4.10 18.37 -1.55
CA TYR A 219 -4.49 17.44 -2.61
C TYR A 219 -5.79 16.67 -2.32
N LYS A 220 -6.47 16.95 -1.19
CA LYS A 220 -7.69 16.23 -0.78
C LYS A 220 -8.75 16.23 -1.88
N ALA A 221 -9.00 17.39 -2.50
CA ALA A 221 -9.98 17.54 -3.57
C ALA A 221 -9.61 16.71 -4.82
N ASP A 222 -8.33 16.64 -5.20
CA ASP A 222 -7.87 15.81 -6.32
C ASP A 222 -8.12 14.32 -6.05
N PHE A 223 -7.82 13.85 -4.83
CA PHE A 223 -8.08 12.48 -4.41
C PHE A 223 -9.56 12.12 -4.42
N LEU A 224 -10.42 13.02 -3.92
CA LEU A 224 -11.87 12.83 -3.96
C LEU A 224 -12.37 12.76 -5.41
N THR A 225 -11.98 13.73 -6.23
CA THR A 225 -12.41 13.83 -7.63
C THR A 225 -12.05 12.58 -8.43
N ILE A 226 -10.79 12.11 -8.34
CA ILE A 226 -10.37 10.90 -9.06
C ILE A 226 -11.04 9.63 -8.52
N ALA A 227 -11.38 9.59 -7.23
CA ALA A 227 -12.04 8.43 -6.62
C ALA A 227 -13.51 8.37 -7.03
N ILE A 228 -14.21 9.51 -7.03
CA ILE A 228 -15.59 9.64 -7.50
C ILE A 228 -15.66 9.30 -8.99
N LEU A 229 -14.78 9.88 -9.82
CA LEU A 229 -14.71 9.57 -11.25
C LEU A 229 -14.57 8.06 -11.50
N LYS A 230 -13.67 7.38 -10.76
CA LYS A 230 -13.49 5.93 -10.85
C LYS A 230 -14.71 5.13 -10.40
N ALA A 231 -15.41 5.58 -9.36
CA ALA A 231 -16.61 4.93 -8.87
C ALA A 231 -17.76 5.08 -9.87
N LYS A 232 -18.01 6.30 -10.36
CA LYS A 232 -19.00 6.58 -11.40
C LYS A 232 -18.73 5.79 -12.68
N THR A 233 -17.48 5.75 -13.14
CA THR A 233 -17.08 4.93 -14.29
C THR A 233 -17.40 3.45 -14.08
N GLN A 234 -17.21 2.92 -12.86
CA GLN A 234 -17.55 1.53 -12.56
C GLN A 234 -19.06 1.31 -12.54
N HIS A 235 -19.82 2.27 -12.04
CA HIS A 235 -21.28 2.24 -12.03
C HIS A 235 -21.84 2.27 -13.45
N ASP A 236 -21.34 3.17 -14.30
CA ASP A 236 -21.78 3.29 -15.69
C ASP A 236 -21.50 2.01 -16.48
N ILE A 237 -20.31 1.42 -16.29
CA ILE A 237 -19.98 0.12 -16.87
C ILE A 237 -20.87 -1.00 -16.33
N TRP A 238 -21.23 -0.97 -15.04
CA TRP A 238 -22.12 -1.96 -14.44
C TRP A 238 -23.53 -1.91 -15.04
N ASN A 239 -24.03 -0.71 -15.33
CA ASN A 239 -25.34 -0.51 -15.94
C ASN A 239 -25.38 -0.77 -17.45
N GLN A 240 -24.23 -0.99 -18.10
CA GLN A 240 -24.19 -1.56 -19.45
C GLN A 240 -24.41 -3.08 -19.46
N LEU A 241 -24.36 -3.75 -18.30
CA LEU A 241 -24.51 -5.20 -18.20
C LEU A 241 -25.98 -5.60 -18.03
N THR A 242 -26.36 -6.74 -18.59
CA THR A 242 -27.67 -7.35 -18.32
C THR A 242 -27.75 -7.87 -16.88
N THR A 243 -28.95 -8.06 -16.35
CA THR A 243 -29.17 -8.61 -14.99
C THR A 243 -28.47 -9.96 -14.80
N GLU A 244 -28.47 -10.83 -15.81
CA GLU A 244 -27.74 -12.10 -15.78
C GLU A 244 -26.22 -11.89 -15.73
N GLN A 245 -25.68 -10.95 -16.52
CA GLN A 245 -24.26 -10.62 -16.51
C GLN A 245 -23.83 -10.01 -15.17
N GLN A 246 -24.68 -9.18 -14.56
CA GLN A 246 -24.49 -8.62 -13.23
C GLN A 246 -24.45 -9.73 -12.16
N ALA A 247 -25.39 -10.67 -12.19
CA ALA A 247 -25.41 -11.83 -11.28
C ALA A 247 -24.13 -12.68 -11.40
N ARG A 248 -23.74 -13.04 -12.63
CA ARG A 248 -22.48 -13.78 -12.92
C ARG A 248 -21.25 -13.01 -12.46
N ALA A 249 -21.25 -11.68 -12.57
CA ALA A 249 -20.15 -10.84 -12.11
C ALA A 249 -20.06 -10.81 -10.58
N ALA A 250 -21.19 -10.75 -9.87
CA ALA A 250 -21.26 -10.74 -8.42
C ALA A 250 -20.82 -12.09 -7.81
N GLU A 251 -21.27 -13.21 -8.38
CA GLU A 251 -20.90 -14.56 -7.95
C GLU A 251 -19.39 -14.80 -8.05
N LYS A 252 -18.78 -14.45 -9.19
CA LYS A 252 -17.32 -14.56 -9.39
C LYS A 252 -16.50 -13.74 -8.39
N ILE A 253 -17.08 -12.69 -7.81
CA ILE A 253 -16.44 -11.89 -6.75
C ILE A 253 -16.50 -12.64 -5.41
N LYS A 254 -17.65 -13.26 -5.09
CA LYS A 254 -17.83 -14.09 -3.88
C LYS A 254 -16.90 -15.31 -3.91
N ASP A 255 -16.82 -16.01 -5.03
CA ASP A 255 -15.94 -17.18 -5.21
C ASP A 255 -14.47 -16.88 -4.97
N LYS A 256 -14.00 -15.73 -5.48
CA LYS A 256 -12.63 -15.30 -5.24
C LYS A 256 -12.39 -15.00 -3.78
N ARG A 257 -13.32 -14.30 -3.12
CA ARG A 257 -13.22 -14.01 -1.68
C ARG A 257 -13.15 -15.30 -0.87
N SER A 258 -14.02 -16.27 -1.13
CA SER A 258 -14.02 -17.59 -0.48
C SER A 258 -12.69 -18.33 -0.68
N LYS A 259 -12.13 -18.34 -1.89
CA LYS A 259 -10.81 -18.95 -2.16
C LYS A 259 -9.67 -18.27 -1.40
N TYR A 260 -9.68 -16.94 -1.30
CA TYR A 260 -8.67 -16.20 -0.55
C TYR A 260 -8.81 -16.38 0.96
N GLU A 261 -10.04 -16.45 1.49
CA GLU A 261 -10.30 -16.72 2.91
C GLU A 261 -9.85 -18.13 3.30
N LYS A 262 -10.13 -19.15 2.47
CA LYS A 262 -9.63 -20.52 2.67
C LYS A 262 -8.10 -20.59 2.64
N LYS A 263 -7.46 -19.86 1.72
CA LYS A 263 -5.99 -19.82 1.61
C LYS A 263 -5.34 -19.07 2.79
N GLY A 264 -5.99 -18.02 3.30
CA GLY A 264 -5.54 -17.27 4.47
C GLY A 264 -5.55 -18.11 5.75
N LYS A 265 -6.64 -18.84 6.01
CA LYS A 265 -6.77 -19.76 7.15
C LYS A 265 -5.69 -20.86 7.14
N LYS A 266 -5.46 -21.48 5.98
CA LYS A 266 -4.43 -22.51 5.80
C LYS A 266 -3.01 -22.00 6.07
N HIS A 267 -2.75 -20.71 5.83
CA HIS A 267 -1.45 -20.09 6.09
C HIS A 267 -1.25 -19.72 7.56
N GLN A 268 -2.33 -19.45 8.30
CA GLN A 268 -2.29 -19.24 9.76
C GLN A 268 -2.04 -20.55 10.49
N GLU A 269 -2.72 -21.64 10.11
CA GLU A 269 -2.52 -22.98 10.69
C GLU A 269 -1.08 -23.49 10.51
N LEU A 270 -0.45 -23.22 9.36
CA LEU A 270 0.94 -23.61 9.08
C LEU A 270 1.99 -22.69 9.75
N SER A 271 1.59 -21.54 10.30
CA SER A 271 2.50 -20.64 11.03
C SER A 271 2.41 -20.77 12.55
N SER A 272 1.53 -21.66 13.02
CA SER A 272 1.30 -21.98 14.44
C SER A 272 1.88 -23.36 14.82
N ILE A 273 2.67 -23.97 13.92
CA ILE A 273 3.51 -25.16 14.13
C ILE A 273 4.96 -24.68 13.97
#